data_AF-A0AAJ6ZJI6-F1
#
_entry.id   AF-A0AAJ6ZJI6-F1
#
_cell.length_a   1.000
_cell.length_b   1.000
_cell.length_c   1.000
_cell.angle_alpha   90.00
_cell.angle_beta   90.00
_cell.angle_gamma   90.00
#
_symmetry.space_group_name_H-M   'P 1'
#
loop_
_entity.id
_entity.type
_entity.pdbx_description
1 polymer ?
#
loop_
_entity_poly.entity_id
_entity_poly.type
_entity_poly.pdbx_seq_one_letter_code
_entity_poly.pdbx_strand_id
1 'polypeptide(L)'
;MAVTSNLHVELTVDPPVVIRDIPIKLICSRNIEDEMVYTVKWIRGTHEFFRYTPGDKHPFKQFVIPGLSIQSNESNGTHVLVKFFEHELSGNFSCEVTSESSFNTKNDTKFIEVISLPPYDPILKTNMDSYKPGDELIANCTTGPAKPIPNITIFVNDEPLRPLSTTWLSSYDRARAVVKIKLTPAHFSAGLLRLSCRATIYDVYARRRNMDFFAPNNGPRPERITHNSGASTCFINWFLMLILLFLPMVLCQDYEDLLETAPSDAFQYYDESEMNAMMSAIGG
;
A
#
# COMPACT_ATOMS: atom_id res chain seq x y z
N MET A 1 18.22 23.52 -52.33
CA MET A 1 18.37 22.23 -51.63
C MET A 1 17.34 22.22 -50.52
N ALA A 2 16.43 21.26 -50.49
CA ALA A 2 15.44 21.16 -49.42
C ALA A 2 16.17 20.67 -48.16
N VAL A 3 16.25 21.51 -47.13
CA VAL A 3 16.76 21.10 -45.81
C VAL A 3 15.67 20.23 -45.19
N THR A 4 15.85 18.91 -45.22
CA THR A 4 14.99 17.98 -44.50
C THR A 4 15.26 18.14 -43.00
N SER A 5 14.31 18.73 -42.28
CA SER A 5 14.34 18.85 -40.82
C SER A 5 14.51 17.46 -40.17
N ASN A 6 15.50 17.34 -39.28
CA ASN A 6 15.74 16.15 -38.45
C ASN A 6 14.98 16.19 -37.10
N LEU A 7 13.92 16.99 -37.01
CA LEU A 7 13.11 17.10 -35.79
C LEU A 7 12.47 15.75 -35.45
N HIS A 8 12.81 15.26 -34.27
CA HIS A 8 12.26 14.08 -33.61
C HIS A 8 11.65 14.54 -32.29
N VAL A 9 10.46 14.00 -32.00
CA VAL A 9 9.67 14.33 -30.82
C VAL A 9 9.30 13.01 -30.16
N GLU A 10 9.41 12.97 -28.85
CA GLU A 10 9.01 11.82 -28.05
C GLU A 10 8.22 12.31 -26.82
N LEU A 11 7.01 11.78 -26.66
CA LEU A 11 6.19 12.00 -25.48
C LEU A 11 6.53 10.92 -24.44
N THR A 12 6.85 11.31 -23.22
CA THR A 12 7.03 10.39 -22.09
C THR A 12 6.12 10.78 -20.94
N VAL A 13 5.72 9.79 -20.14
CA VAL A 13 4.78 9.95 -19.03
C VAL A 13 5.49 9.49 -17.77
N ASP A 14 5.52 10.35 -16.76
CA ASP A 14 6.16 10.07 -15.47
C ASP A 14 5.21 10.38 -14.30
N PRO A 15 4.78 9.39 -13.51
CA PRO A 15 5.05 7.95 -13.66
C PRO A 15 4.38 7.33 -14.90
N PRO A 16 4.87 6.19 -15.43
CA PRO A 16 4.31 5.56 -16.64
C PRO A 16 2.90 4.98 -16.44
N VAL A 17 2.54 4.65 -15.20
CA VAL A 17 1.18 4.20 -14.87
C VAL A 17 0.42 5.35 -14.22
N VAL A 18 -0.69 5.73 -14.84
CA VAL A 18 -1.46 6.89 -14.42
C VAL A 18 -2.58 6.44 -13.48
N ILE A 19 -2.39 6.71 -12.20
CA ILE A 19 -3.39 6.45 -11.16
C ILE A 19 -4.15 7.75 -10.90
N ARG A 20 -5.48 7.65 -10.83
CA ARG A 20 -6.37 8.76 -10.47
C ARG A 20 -5.88 9.42 -9.18
N ASP A 21 -5.91 10.75 -9.17
CA ASP A 21 -5.47 11.61 -8.06
C ASP A 21 -3.95 11.58 -7.77
N ILE A 22 -3.14 10.86 -8.55
CA ILE A 22 -1.68 10.95 -8.53
C ILE A 22 -1.23 11.89 -9.67
N PRO A 23 -0.49 12.98 -9.37
CA PRO A 23 0.03 13.87 -10.40
C PRO A 23 0.99 13.15 -11.34
N ILE A 24 0.96 13.51 -12.62
CA ILE A 24 1.89 13.00 -13.63
C ILE A 24 2.49 14.15 -14.44
N LYS A 25 3.69 13.92 -14.97
CA LYS A 25 4.34 14.79 -15.95
C LYS A 25 4.20 14.20 -17.34
N LEU A 26 3.69 15.02 -18.26
CA LEU A 26 3.73 14.75 -19.69
C LEU A 26 4.93 15.48 -20.28
N ILE A 27 6.02 14.75 -20.50
CA ILE A 27 7.30 15.29 -20.91
C ILE A 27 7.43 15.15 -22.43
N CYS A 28 7.76 16.25 -23.10
CA CYS A 28 7.95 16.31 -24.53
C CYS A 28 9.44 16.51 -24.85
N SER A 29 10.12 15.41 -25.10
CA SER A 29 11.52 15.37 -25.48
C SER A 29 11.68 15.63 -26.97
N ARG A 30 12.76 16.30 -27.34
CA ARG A 30 13.03 16.71 -28.73
C ARG A 30 14.51 16.95 -28.97
N ASN A 31 15.01 16.55 -30.13
CA ASN A 31 16.38 16.82 -30.56
C ASN A 31 16.42 18.17 -31.30
N ILE A 32 16.79 19.21 -30.56
CA ILE A 32 16.91 20.56 -31.11
C ILE A 32 18.35 20.99 -30.93
N GLU A 33 19.20 20.63 -31.87
CA GLU A 33 20.61 21.04 -31.89
C GLU A 33 20.82 22.35 -32.66
N ASP A 34 19.98 22.67 -33.67
CA ASP A 34 20.19 23.82 -34.59
C ASP A 34 18.94 24.65 -34.93
N GLU A 35 17.77 24.41 -34.30
CA GLU A 35 16.55 25.20 -34.57
C GLU A 35 15.95 25.80 -33.29
N MET A 36 15.17 26.87 -33.41
CA MET A 36 14.37 27.39 -32.29
C MET A 36 12.95 26.84 -32.36
N VAL A 37 12.26 26.91 -31.24
CA VAL A 37 10.92 26.35 -31.09
C VAL A 37 9.93 27.46 -31.32
N TYR A 38 9.08 27.28 -32.33
CA TYR A 38 7.94 28.18 -32.52
C TYR A 38 6.83 27.89 -31.51
N THR A 39 6.42 26.62 -31.40
CA THR A 39 5.38 26.23 -30.43
C THR A 39 5.52 24.78 -29.98
N VAL A 40 5.05 24.51 -28.77
CA VAL A 40 4.80 23.16 -28.23
C VAL A 40 3.38 23.10 -27.75
N LYS A 41 2.65 22.06 -28.13
CA LYS A 41 1.26 21.84 -27.70
C LYS A 41 1.13 20.46 -27.10
N TRP A 42 0.36 20.38 -26.02
CA TRP A 42 -0.13 19.12 -25.48
C TRP A 42 -1.61 18.98 -25.78
N ILE A 43 -1.96 17.84 -26.35
CA ILE A 43 -3.26 17.57 -26.96
C ILE A 43 -3.79 16.27 -26.39
N ARG A 44 -5.06 16.26 -25.97
CA ARG A 44 -5.82 15.05 -25.62
C ARG A 44 -6.81 14.79 -26.75
N GLY A 45 -6.62 13.71 -27.51
CA GLY A 45 -7.40 13.42 -28.72
C GLY A 45 -7.30 14.56 -29.73
N THR A 46 -8.33 15.38 -29.81
CA THR A 46 -8.39 16.59 -30.67
C THR A 46 -8.37 17.91 -29.89
N HIS A 47 -8.35 17.86 -28.56
CA HIS A 47 -8.45 19.02 -27.69
C HIS A 47 -7.06 19.38 -27.16
N GLU A 48 -6.55 20.52 -27.59
CA GLU A 48 -5.39 21.14 -26.95
C GLU A 48 -5.75 21.54 -25.52
N PHE A 49 -4.85 21.28 -24.57
CA PHE A 49 -5.04 21.69 -23.17
C PHE A 49 -3.91 22.58 -22.64
N PHE A 50 -2.74 22.54 -23.28
CA PHE A 50 -1.61 23.39 -22.92
C PHE A 50 -0.78 23.75 -24.16
N ARG A 51 -0.30 24.99 -24.21
CA ARG A 51 0.59 25.49 -25.26
C ARG A 51 1.71 26.34 -24.67
N TYR A 52 2.90 26.12 -25.20
CA TYR A 52 4.06 26.98 -25.02
C TYR A 52 4.45 27.64 -26.36
N THR A 53 4.62 28.95 -26.35
CA THR A 53 5.05 29.77 -27.48
C THR A 53 6.11 30.77 -26.99
N PRO A 54 7.42 30.50 -27.14
CA PRO A 54 8.47 31.34 -26.55
C PRO A 54 8.41 32.83 -26.95
N GLY A 55 7.99 33.12 -28.18
CA GLY A 55 7.91 34.48 -28.72
C GLY A 55 6.72 35.31 -28.24
N ASP A 56 5.73 34.70 -27.58
CA ASP A 56 4.56 35.43 -27.08
C ASP A 56 4.90 36.20 -25.78
N LYS A 57 4.31 37.38 -25.60
CA LYS A 57 4.38 38.15 -24.33
C LYS A 57 3.97 37.30 -23.11
N HIS A 58 3.01 36.40 -23.31
CA HIS A 58 2.59 35.38 -22.35
C HIS A 58 2.87 34.01 -22.97
N PRO A 59 4.04 33.40 -22.67
CA PRO A 59 4.48 32.20 -23.38
C PRO A 59 3.60 30.96 -23.16
N PHE A 60 2.74 30.94 -22.15
CA PHE A 60 1.93 29.79 -21.79
C PHE A 60 0.44 30.09 -21.96
N LYS A 61 -0.30 29.16 -22.58
CA LYS A 61 -1.76 29.20 -22.70
C LYS A 61 -2.33 27.87 -22.25
N GLN A 62 -3.39 27.93 -21.46
CA GLN A 62 -4.12 26.78 -20.96
C GLN A 62 -5.53 26.77 -21.56
N PHE A 63 -6.00 25.60 -21.94
CA PHE A 63 -7.34 25.38 -22.45
C PHE A 63 -8.01 24.33 -21.56
N VAL A 64 -9.19 24.65 -21.05
CA VAL A 64 -9.87 23.82 -20.06
C VAL A 64 -10.46 22.58 -20.74
N ILE A 65 -10.11 21.41 -20.21
CA ILE A 65 -10.80 20.15 -20.50
C ILE A 65 -11.47 19.70 -19.19
N PRO A 66 -12.78 19.41 -19.18
CA PRO A 66 -13.45 18.88 -17.99
C PRO A 66 -12.73 17.63 -17.46
N GLY A 67 -12.53 17.58 -16.14
CA GLY A 67 -11.85 16.47 -15.48
C GLY A 67 -10.31 16.48 -15.56
N LEU A 68 -9.70 17.49 -16.21
CA LEU A 68 -8.24 17.65 -16.31
C LEU A 68 -7.79 18.94 -15.63
N SER A 69 -6.82 18.87 -14.71
CA SER A 69 -6.26 20.06 -14.04
C SER A 69 -4.75 20.13 -14.19
N ILE A 70 -4.25 21.28 -14.64
CA ILE A 70 -2.83 21.54 -14.86
C ILE A 70 -2.28 22.42 -13.74
N GLN A 71 -1.09 22.10 -13.27
CA GLN A 71 -0.32 22.89 -12.32
C GLN A 71 0.64 23.81 -13.11
N SER A 72 0.14 24.99 -13.51
CA SER A 72 0.82 25.87 -14.46
C SER A 72 2.14 26.46 -13.96
N ASN A 73 2.31 26.67 -12.66
CA ASN A 73 3.57 27.13 -12.04
C ASN A 73 4.69 26.08 -12.09
N GLU A 74 4.34 24.81 -12.31
CA GLU A 74 5.27 23.68 -12.40
C GLU A 74 5.28 23.08 -13.81
N SER A 75 4.69 23.78 -14.79
CA SER A 75 4.67 23.40 -16.19
C SER A 75 5.49 24.39 -17.01
N ASN A 76 6.12 23.93 -18.08
CA ASN A 76 6.97 24.77 -18.93
C ASN A 76 6.98 24.27 -20.38
N GLY A 77 7.94 24.73 -21.17
CA GLY A 77 8.07 24.35 -22.58
C GLY A 77 8.53 22.92 -22.86
N THR A 78 8.93 22.17 -21.84
CA THR A 78 9.39 20.78 -21.97
C THR A 78 8.42 19.78 -21.34
N HIS A 79 7.65 20.17 -20.33
CA HIS A 79 6.70 19.28 -19.67
C HIS A 79 5.49 20.02 -19.10
N VAL A 80 4.40 19.26 -18.96
CA VAL A 80 3.18 19.71 -18.29
C VAL A 80 2.92 18.82 -17.08
N LEU A 81 2.78 19.44 -15.91
CA LEU A 81 2.36 18.76 -14.70
C LEU A 81 0.84 18.77 -14.62
N VAL A 82 0.25 17.58 -14.70
CA VAL A 82 -1.20 17.39 -14.59
C VAL A 82 -1.50 16.79 -13.22
N LYS A 83 -2.31 17.49 -12.44
CA LYS A 83 -2.59 17.17 -11.02
C LYS A 83 -3.81 16.26 -10.85
N PHE A 84 -4.79 16.40 -11.73
CA PHE A 84 -6.06 15.67 -11.63
C PHE A 84 -6.46 15.11 -13.00
N PHE A 85 -6.92 13.85 -12.96
CA PHE A 85 -7.40 13.10 -14.11
C PHE A 85 -8.69 12.35 -13.75
N GLU A 86 -9.76 12.65 -14.47
CA GLU A 86 -10.92 11.76 -14.51
C GLU A 86 -10.63 10.52 -15.36
N HIS A 87 -11.31 9.42 -15.04
CA HIS A 87 -11.10 8.16 -15.76
C HIS A 87 -11.50 8.28 -17.23
N GLU A 88 -12.51 9.09 -17.51
CA GLU A 88 -13.06 9.43 -18.83
C GLU A 88 -12.03 10.12 -19.73
N LEU A 89 -10.89 10.56 -19.18
CA LEU A 89 -9.78 11.14 -19.93
C LEU A 89 -8.83 10.11 -20.52
N SER A 90 -8.99 8.83 -20.19
CA SER A 90 -8.22 7.75 -20.82
C SER A 90 -8.32 7.85 -22.35
N GLY A 91 -7.17 7.74 -23.03
CA GLY A 91 -7.10 7.95 -24.48
C GLY A 91 -5.74 8.43 -24.97
N ASN A 92 -5.71 8.90 -26.21
CA ASN A 92 -4.49 9.39 -26.84
C ASN A 92 -4.12 10.78 -26.33
N PHE A 93 -2.91 10.92 -25.83
CA PHE A 93 -2.25 12.17 -25.54
C PHE A 93 -1.11 12.36 -26.53
N SER A 94 -0.97 13.57 -27.05
CA SER A 94 0.06 13.91 -28.03
C SER A 94 0.83 15.14 -27.56
N CYS A 95 2.13 15.14 -27.83
CA CYS A 95 2.91 16.38 -27.88
C CYS A 95 3.20 16.73 -29.34
N GLU A 96 2.92 17.96 -29.74
CA GLU A 96 3.23 18.51 -31.05
C GLU A 96 4.23 19.67 -30.90
N VAL A 97 5.33 19.61 -31.65
CA VAL A 97 6.37 20.64 -31.69
C VAL A 97 6.47 21.19 -33.11
N THR A 98 6.44 22.51 -33.23
CA THR A 98 6.72 23.22 -34.48
C THR A 98 8.01 24.02 -34.36
N SER A 99 8.89 23.87 -35.35
CA SER A 99 10.13 24.63 -35.49
C SER A 99 9.88 26.06 -36.00
N GLU A 100 10.72 27.01 -35.59
CA GLU A 100 10.63 28.41 -36.00
C GLU A 100 11.24 28.68 -37.39
N SER A 101 12.42 28.15 -37.67
CA SER A 101 13.15 28.42 -38.91
C SER A 101 12.55 27.72 -40.12
N SER A 102 12.09 26.48 -39.94
CA SER A 102 11.61 25.64 -41.04
C SER A 102 10.09 25.43 -41.04
N PHE A 103 9.39 25.89 -40.00
CA PHE A 103 7.95 25.66 -39.78
C PHE A 103 7.54 24.17 -39.84
N ASN A 104 8.50 23.27 -39.69
CA ASN A 104 8.25 21.84 -39.65
C ASN A 104 7.56 21.48 -38.34
N THR A 105 6.50 20.68 -38.44
CA THR A 105 5.74 20.19 -37.29
C THR A 105 5.92 18.68 -37.15
N LYS A 106 6.22 18.24 -35.94
CA LYS A 106 6.35 16.83 -35.57
C LYS A 106 5.61 16.57 -34.27
N ASN A 107 5.06 15.37 -34.13
CA ASN A 107 4.36 14.97 -32.94
C ASN A 107 4.67 13.52 -32.57
N ASP A 108 4.46 13.21 -31.30
CA ASP A 108 4.40 11.85 -30.79
C ASP A 108 3.13 11.68 -29.96
N THR A 109 2.56 10.48 -29.97
CA THR A 109 1.28 10.16 -29.35
C THR A 109 1.37 8.89 -28.53
N LYS A 110 0.89 8.95 -27.28
CA LYS A 110 0.78 7.79 -26.38
C LYS A 110 -0.64 7.63 -25.89
N PHE A 111 -1.11 6.38 -25.86
CA PHE A 111 -2.35 6.03 -25.17
C PHE A 111 -2.08 5.98 -23.67
N ILE A 112 -2.87 6.73 -22.91
CA ILE A 112 -2.80 6.79 -21.45
C ILE A 112 -4.11 6.23 -20.90
N GLU A 113 -4.03 5.16 -20.11
CA GLU A 113 -5.15 4.65 -19.32
C GLU A 113 -5.06 5.21 -17.90
N VAL A 114 -6.13 5.86 -17.43
CA VAL A 114 -6.23 6.37 -16.06
C VAL A 114 -6.89 5.31 -15.19
N ILE A 115 -6.18 4.73 -14.24
CA ILE A 115 -6.70 3.67 -13.36
C ILE A 115 -7.06 4.20 -11.97
N SER A 116 -8.00 3.57 -11.28
CA SER A 116 -8.29 3.81 -9.87
C SER A 116 -8.11 2.52 -9.07
N LEU A 117 -7.31 2.59 -8.02
CA LEU A 117 -7.01 1.43 -7.18
C LEU A 117 -8.05 1.26 -6.06
N PRO A 118 -8.31 0.02 -5.60
CA PRO A 118 -9.22 -0.21 -4.49
C PRO A 118 -8.73 0.52 -3.23
N PRO A 119 -9.59 1.27 -2.52
CA PRO A 119 -9.22 2.00 -1.31
C PRO A 119 -8.99 1.09 -0.10
N TYR A 120 -9.43 -0.16 -0.17
CA TYR A 120 -9.26 -1.16 0.87
C TYR A 120 -9.03 -2.54 0.26
N ASP A 121 -8.48 -3.43 1.07
CA ASP A 121 -8.16 -4.80 0.68
C ASP A 121 -9.41 -5.69 0.55
N PRO A 122 -9.37 -6.77 -0.25
CA PRO A 122 -10.55 -7.56 -0.56
C PRO A 122 -11.19 -8.17 0.69
N ILE A 123 -12.51 -8.08 0.82
CA ILE A 123 -13.24 -8.60 1.97
C ILE A 123 -13.54 -10.08 1.74
N LEU A 124 -12.90 -10.95 2.53
CA LEU A 124 -13.13 -12.40 2.54
C LEU A 124 -14.09 -12.74 3.69
N LYS A 125 -15.10 -13.57 3.41
CA LYS A 125 -16.05 -14.09 4.41
C LYS A 125 -16.35 -15.56 4.15
N THR A 126 -16.63 -16.31 5.21
CA THR A 126 -16.97 -17.73 5.17
C THR A 126 -18.36 -17.98 5.75
N ASN A 127 -18.93 -19.16 5.50
CA ASN A 127 -20.22 -19.57 6.07
C ASN A 127 -20.13 -20.04 7.53
N MET A 128 -18.92 -20.37 8.01
CA MET A 128 -18.66 -20.82 9.38
C MET A 128 -17.36 -20.18 9.91
N ASP A 129 -17.25 -20.09 11.24
CA ASP A 129 -16.07 -19.55 11.93
C ASP A 129 -15.00 -20.62 12.21
N SER A 130 -15.34 -21.91 12.07
CA SER A 130 -14.43 -23.04 12.26
C SER A 130 -14.78 -24.19 11.33
N TYR A 131 -13.78 -24.95 10.89
CA TYR A 131 -13.96 -26.08 9.97
C TYR A 131 -13.23 -27.34 10.44
N LYS A 132 -13.78 -28.49 10.07
CA LYS A 132 -13.21 -29.83 10.24
C LYS A 132 -13.16 -30.55 8.90
N PRO A 133 -12.32 -31.59 8.76
CA PRO A 133 -12.38 -32.47 7.60
C PRO A 133 -13.80 -33.05 7.42
N GLY A 134 -14.32 -33.00 6.20
CA GLY A 134 -15.69 -33.40 5.85
C GLY A 134 -16.65 -32.23 5.65
N ASP A 135 -16.36 -31.06 6.23
CA ASP A 135 -17.21 -29.88 6.14
C ASP A 135 -17.24 -29.29 4.72
N GLU A 136 -18.31 -28.55 4.44
CA GLU A 136 -18.47 -27.82 3.19
C GLU A 136 -18.17 -26.34 3.41
N LEU A 137 -17.03 -25.90 2.88
CA LEU A 137 -16.59 -24.51 2.95
C LEU A 137 -17.19 -23.72 1.80
N ILE A 138 -17.95 -22.68 2.15
CA ILE A 138 -18.46 -21.67 1.22
C ILE A 138 -17.83 -20.35 1.62
N ALA A 139 -17.08 -19.77 0.69
CA ALA A 139 -16.45 -18.47 0.90
C ALA A 139 -16.90 -17.48 -0.16
N ASN A 140 -17.11 -16.24 0.27
CA ASN A 140 -17.27 -15.10 -0.61
C ASN A 140 -16.04 -14.20 -0.46
N CYS A 141 -15.58 -13.67 -1.58
CA CYS A 141 -14.62 -12.59 -1.58
C CYS A 141 -15.12 -11.45 -2.45
N THR A 142 -15.04 -10.22 -1.94
CA THR A 142 -15.51 -9.00 -2.62
C THR A 142 -14.40 -7.96 -2.64
N THR A 143 -14.11 -7.38 -3.80
CA THR A 143 -13.09 -6.32 -3.92
C THR A 143 -13.65 -4.95 -3.55
N GLY A 144 -12.75 -4.00 -3.25
CA GLY A 144 -13.10 -2.58 -3.26
C GLY A 144 -13.38 -2.06 -4.68
N PRO A 145 -14.05 -0.90 -4.81
CA PRO A 145 -14.34 -0.28 -6.10
C PRO A 145 -13.05 0.18 -6.77
N ALA A 146 -12.89 -0.15 -8.05
CA ALA A 146 -11.68 0.17 -8.81
C ALA A 146 -11.90 0.05 -10.33
N LYS A 147 -11.12 0.80 -11.08
CA LYS A 147 -11.17 0.83 -12.54
C LYS A 147 -9.76 0.63 -13.11
N PRO A 148 -9.50 -0.44 -13.89
CA PRO A 148 -10.42 -1.52 -14.23
C PRO A 148 -10.80 -2.36 -12.99
N ILE A 149 -11.88 -3.13 -13.13
CA ILE A 149 -12.35 -3.99 -12.04
C ILE A 149 -11.27 -5.04 -11.71
N PRO A 150 -10.87 -5.22 -10.45
CA PRO A 150 -9.76 -6.11 -10.11
C PRO A 150 -10.06 -7.57 -10.41
N ASN A 151 -9.06 -8.29 -10.89
CA ASN A 151 -9.10 -9.74 -10.94
C ASN A 151 -9.07 -10.30 -9.52
N ILE A 152 -9.91 -11.29 -9.25
CA ILE A 152 -10.07 -11.88 -7.92
C ILE A 152 -9.87 -13.40 -7.98
N THR A 153 -9.13 -13.94 -7.03
CA THR A 153 -8.90 -15.39 -6.91
C THR A 153 -8.88 -15.79 -5.45
N ILE A 154 -9.60 -16.86 -5.12
CA ILE A 154 -9.63 -17.44 -3.78
C ILE A 154 -8.75 -18.69 -3.80
N PHE A 155 -7.95 -18.88 -2.75
CA PHE A 155 -7.01 -19.98 -2.61
C PHE A 155 -7.25 -20.74 -1.31
N VAL A 156 -6.99 -22.04 -1.33
CA VAL A 156 -6.86 -22.87 -0.14
C VAL A 156 -5.41 -23.37 -0.08
N ASN A 157 -4.69 -23.05 0.99
CA ASN A 157 -3.28 -23.40 1.17
C ASN A 157 -2.41 -23.02 -0.05
N ASP A 158 -2.60 -21.80 -0.56
CA ASP A 158 -1.95 -21.25 -1.75
C ASP A 158 -2.29 -21.94 -3.09
N GLU A 159 -3.20 -22.92 -3.12
CA GLU A 159 -3.75 -23.49 -4.35
C GLU A 159 -5.02 -22.76 -4.80
N PRO A 160 -5.11 -22.30 -6.06
CA PRO A 160 -6.25 -21.52 -6.54
C PRO A 160 -7.50 -22.39 -6.70
N LEU A 161 -8.62 -21.89 -6.18
CA LEU A 161 -9.93 -22.51 -6.35
C LEU A 161 -10.61 -22.01 -7.63
N ARG A 162 -11.38 -22.91 -8.26
CA ARG A 162 -12.30 -22.52 -9.32
C ARG A 162 -13.53 -21.84 -8.70
N PRO A 163 -13.89 -20.62 -9.11
CA PRO A 163 -15.09 -19.96 -8.61
C PRO A 163 -16.35 -20.71 -9.06
N LEU A 164 -17.31 -20.86 -8.14
CA LEU A 164 -18.67 -21.28 -8.47
C LEU A 164 -19.38 -20.18 -9.27
N SER A 165 -19.14 -18.92 -8.89
CA SER A 165 -19.63 -17.75 -9.61
C SER A 165 -18.67 -16.58 -9.42
N THR A 166 -18.42 -15.86 -10.50
CA THR A 166 -17.72 -14.56 -10.51
C THR A 166 -18.67 -13.53 -11.07
N THR A 167 -19.01 -12.52 -10.28
CA THR A 167 -19.89 -11.42 -10.70
C THR A 167 -19.09 -10.13 -10.77
N TRP A 168 -19.11 -9.52 -11.95
CA TRP A 168 -18.58 -8.18 -12.21
C TRP A 168 -19.71 -7.18 -12.00
N LEU A 169 -19.65 -6.45 -10.90
CA LEU A 169 -20.67 -5.48 -10.53
C LEU A 169 -20.27 -4.12 -11.13
N SER A 170 -20.44 -3.96 -12.44
CA SER A 170 -20.00 -2.77 -13.17
C SER A 170 -20.59 -1.47 -12.62
N SER A 171 -21.81 -1.49 -12.10
CA SER A 171 -22.43 -0.30 -11.46
C SER A 171 -21.68 0.18 -10.20
N TYR A 172 -20.85 -0.67 -9.60
CA TYR A 172 -20.09 -0.39 -8.39
C TYR A 172 -18.58 -0.52 -8.59
N ASP A 173 -18.13 -0.84 -9.80
CA ASP A 173 -16.73 -1.10 -10.16
C ASP A 173 -16.05 -2.15 -9.25
N ARG A 174 -16.76 -3.22 -8.89
CA ARG A 174 -16.29 -4.27 -7.96
C ARG A 174 -16.41 -5.67 -8.54
N ALA A 175 -15.53 -6.56 -8.12
CA ALA A 175 -15.64 -8.00 -8.38
C ALA A 175 -16.07 -8.74 -7.12
N ARG A 176 -16.90 -9.76 -7.31
CA ARG A 176 -17.26 -10.73 -6.27
C ARG A 176 -17.05 -12.14 -6.78
N ALA A 177 -16.32 -12.95 -6.03
CA ALA A 177 -16.14 -14.38 -6.28
C ALA A 177 -16.74 -15.19 -5.14
N VAL A 178 -17.41 -16.29 -5.48
CA VAL A 178 -17.92 -17.27 -4.53
C VAL A 178 -17.34 -18.63 -4.87
N VAL A 179 -16.80 -19.33 -3.87
CA VAL A 179 -16.29 -20.70 -4.00
C VAL A 179 -17.02 -21.63 -3.05
N LYS A 180 -17.08 -22.89 -3.44
CA LYS A 180 -17.66 -23.97 -2.65
C LYS A 180 -16.77 -25.20 -2.79
N ILE A 181 -16.24 -25.71 -1.69
CA ILE A 181 -15.36 -26.88 -1.67
C ILE A 181 -15.68 -27.79 -0.48
N LYS A 182 -15.62 -29.09 -0.71
CA LYS A 182 -15.69 -30.09 0.36
C LYS A 182 -14.29 -30.33 0.93
N LEU A 183 -14.12 -30.06 2.21
CA LEU A 183 -12.82 -30.15 2.87
C LEU A 183 -12.45 -31.62 3.13
N THR A 184 -11.23 -31.97 2.77
CA THR A 184 -10.60 -33.27 3.07
C THR A 184 -9.45 -33.08 4.08
N PRO A 185 -8.99 -34.15 4.76
CA PRO A 185 -7.84 -34.05 5.67
C PRO A 185 -6.58 -33.48 5.03
N ALA A 186 -6.39 -33.64 3.72
CA ALA A 186 -5.25 -33.10 2.98
C ALA A 186 -5.21 -31.56 2.94
N HIS A 187 -6.34 -30.88 3.15
CA HIS A 187 -6.39 -29.42 3.22
C HIS A 187 -5.99 -28.87 4.61
N PHE A 188 -5.72 -29.73 5.59
CA PHE A 188 -5.31 -29.32 6.93
C PHE A 188 -3.82 -29.65 7.16
N SER A 189 -2.94 -28.82 6.63
CA SER A 189 -1.50 -28.96 6.80
C SER A 189 -1.12 -28.68 8.25
N ALA A 190 -0.64 -29.71 8.97
CA ALA A 190 -0.37 -29.63 10.41
C ALA A 190 -1.59 -29.13 11.23
N GLY A 191 -2.81 -29.46 10.79
CA GLY A 191 -4.05 -29.03 11.43
C GLY A 191 -4.48 -27.60 11.08
N LEU A 192 -3.78 -26.90 10.17
CA LEU A 192 -4.13 -25.55 9.72
C LEU A 192 -4.72 -25.60 8.31
N LEU A 193 -5.88 -24.97 8.14
CA LEU A 193 -6.48 -24.62 6.86
C LEU A 193 -6.34 -23.11 6.66
N ARG A 194 -5.62 -22.69 5.62
CA ARG A 194 -5.49 -21.27 5.26
C ARG A 194 -6.31 -20.98 4.01
N LEU A 195 -7.34 -20.17 4.17
CA LEU A 195 -8.09 -19.59 3.07
C LEU A 195 -7.50 -18.22 2.75
N SER A 196 -7.28 -17.89 1.48
CA SER A 196 -6.90 -16.53 1.12
C SER A 196 -7.64 -16.04 -0.10
N CYS A 197 -7.80 -14.72 -0.19
CA CYS A 197 -8.32 -14.05 -1.37
C CYS A 197 -7.31 -13.03 -1.85
N ARG A 198 -6.97 -13.09 -3.14
CA ARG A 198 -6.06 -12.16 -3.80
C ARG A 198 -6.84 -11.33 -4.81
N ALA A 199 -6.69 -10.01 -4.73
CA ALA A 199 -7.19 -9.06 -5.71
C ALA A 199 -6.00 -8.41 -6.44
N THR A 200 -6.08 -8.30 -7.77
CA THR A 200 -5.00 -7.76 -8.60
C THR A 200 -5.51 -6.86 -9.71
N ILE A 201 -4.79 -5.76 -10.00
CA ILE A 201 -4.95 -4.94 -11.20
C ILE A 201 -3.59 -4.85 -11.87
N TYR A 202 -3.49 -5.38 -13.09
CA TYR A 202 -2.23 -5.52 -13.83
C TYR A 202 -1.10 -6.01 -12.90
N ASP A 203 0.08 -5.40 -12.98
CA ASP A 203 1.23 -5.60 -12.09
C ASP A 203 1.38 -4.49 -11.03
N VAL A 204 0.48 -3.50 -11.01
CA VAL A 204 0.58 -2.32 -10.13
C VAL A 204 -0.18 -2.44 -8.81
N TYR A 205 -1.12 -3.36 -8.72
CA TYR A 205 -1.85 -3.63 -7.49
C TYR A 205 -1.98 -5.13 -7.25
N ALA A 206 -1.55 -5.56 -6.07
CA ALA A 206 -1.79 -6.90 -5.57
C ALA A 206 -2.00 -6.86 -4.05
N ARG A 207 -3.21 -7.21 -3.61
CA ARG A 207 -3.54 -7.29 -2.18
C ARG A 207 -4.17 -8.62 -1.84
N ARG A 208 -3.87 -9.11 -0.65
CA ARG A 208 -4.31 -10.42 -0.17
C ARG A 208 -4.97 -10.29 1.21
N ARG A 209 -6.02 -11.07 1.43
CA ARG A 209 -6.61 -11.32 2.74
C ARG A 209 -6.59 -12.79 3.06
N ASN A 210 -6.15 -13.12 4.26
CA ASN A 210 -6.01 -14.49 4.75
C ASN A 210 -7.01 -14.71 5.90
N MET A 211 -7.50 -15.95 6.00
CA MET A 211 -8.27 -16.47 7.11
C MET A 211 -7.73 -17.85 7.46
N ASP A 212 -7.44 -18.06 8.73
CA ASP A 212 -6.83 -19.27 9.24
C ASP A 212 -7.81 -20.03 10.13
N PHE A 213 -7.98 -21.32 9.84
CA PHE A 213 -8.87 -22.20 10.59
C PHE A 213 -8.06 -23.35 11.15
N PHE A 214 -8.09 -23.52 12.47
CA PHE A 214 -7.45 -24.63 13.14
C PHE A 214 -8.44 -25.78 13.28
N ALA A 215 -8.03 -26.97 12.80
CA ALA A 215 -8.78 -28.18 13.07
C ALA A 215 -8.87 -28.36 14.60
N PRO A 216 -10.05 -28.74 15.12
CA PRO A 216 -10.18 -29.03 16.54
C PRO A 216 -9.20 -30.15 16.91
N ASN A 217 -8.46 -29.94 18.00
CA ASN A 217 -7.61 -30.95 18.58
C ASN A 217 -8.47 -32.14 19.01
N ASN A 218 -8.56 -33.16 18.15
CA ASN A 218 -9.09 -34.47 18.49
C ASN A 218 -8.00 -35.35 19.14
N GLY A 219 -6.92 -34.75 19.66
CA GLY A 219 -6.02 -35.46 20.56
C GLY A 219 -6.84 -36.00 21.75
N PRO A 220 -6.58 -37.23 22.22
CA PRO A 220 -7.29 -37.75 23.38
C PRO A 220 -7.11 -36.75 24.52
N ARG A 221 -8.19 -36.12 25.00
CA ARG A 221 -8.17 -35.45 26.29
C ARG A 221 -7.79 -36.53 27.30
N PRO A 222 -6.64 -36.46 27.97
CA PRO A 222 -6.40 -37.37 29.08
C PRO A 222 -7.54 -37.14 30.06
N GLU A 223 -8.32 -38.18 30.37
CA GLU A 223 -9.22 -38.11 31.51
C GLU A 223 -8.36 -37.72 32.72
N ARG A 224 -8.83 -36.74 33.48
CA ARG A 224 -8.20 -36.38 34.74
C ARG A 224 -8.40 -37.56 35.69
N ILE A 225 -7.46 -38.49 35.68
CA ILE A 225 -7.39 -39.52 36.72
C ILE A 225 -7.04 -38.76 37.99
N THR A 226 -8.01 -38.58 38.89
CA THR A 226 -7.72 -38.16 40.26
C THR A 226 -6.89 -39.27 40.89
N HIS A 227 -5.57 -39.16 40.78
CA HIS A 227 -4.68 -39.98 41.58
C HIS A 227 -4.89 -39.55 43.03
N ASN A 228 -5.46 -40.45 43.83
CA ASN A 228 -5.61 -40.24 45.27
C ASN A 228 -4.22 -40.37 45.90
N SER A 229 -3.42 -39.31 45.79
CA SER A 229 -2.12 -39.22 46.46
C SER A 229 -2.38 -39.04 47.94
N GLY A 230 -2.17 -40.13 48.70
CA GLY A 230 -2.12 -40.10 50.15
C GLY A 230 -1.18 -38.98 50.63
N ALA A 231 -1.66 -38.24 51.63
CA ALA A 231 -0.95 -37.14 52.26
C ALA A 231 0.45 -37.59 52.71
N SER A 232 1.48 -37.14 51.99
CA SER A 232 2.85 -37.14 52.51
C SER A 232 3.01 -35.83 53.29
N THR A 233 3.06 -35.95 54.61
CA THR A 233 3.29 -34.82 55.52
C THR A 233 4.69 -34.28 55.28
N CYS A 234 4.78 -33.17 54.54
CA CYS A 234 6.00 -32.40 54.44
C CYS A 234 6.17 -31.63 55.76
N PHE A 235 7.02 -32.14 56.65
CA PHE A 235 7.46 -31.41 57.85
C PHE A 235 8.31 -30.21 57.40
N ILE A 236 7.64 -29.09 57.15
CA ILE A 236 8.29 -27.80 56.93
C ILE A 236 8.86 -27.38 58.28
N ASN A 237 10.18 -27.49 58.39
CA ASN A 237 10.95 -27.19 59.58
C ASN A 237 10.91 -25.67 59.86
N TRP A 238 10.06 -25.26 60.80
CA TRP A 238 9.81 -23.86 61.21
C TRP A 238 11.12 -23.07 61.42
N PHE A 239 12.19 -23.72 61.89
CA PHE A 239 13.49 -23.09 62.07
C PHE A 239 14.03 -22.36 60.84
N LEU A 240 13.80 -22.86 59.62
CA LEU A 240 14.28 -22.21 58.39
C LEU A 240 13.55 -20.90 58.07
N MET A 241 12.26 -20.80 58.40
CA MET A 241 11.49 -19.56 58.22
C MET A 241 11.89 -18.49 59.25
N LEU A 242 12.29 -18.91 60.45
CA LEU A 242 12.74 -17.97 61.48
C LEU A 242 14.10 -17.36 61.12
N ILE A 243 15.01 -18.16 60.54
CA ILE A 243 16.34 -17.69 60.12
C ILE A 243 16.25 -16.65 58.99
N LEU A 244 15.32 -16.80 58.04
CA LEU A 244 15.11 -15.85 56.94
C LEU A 244 14.54 -14.50 57.40
N LEU A 245 13.80 -14.47 58.50
CA LEU A 245 13.17 -13.24 59.03
C LEU A 245 14.16 -12.34 59.79
N PHE A 246 15.24 -12.90 60.35
CA PHE A 246 16.24 -12.14 61.12
C PHE A 246 17.51 -11.80 60.33
N LEU A 247 17.71 -12.36 59.13
CA LEU A 247 18.81 -12.03 58.22
C LEU A 247 18.97 -10.53 57.88
N PRO A 248 17.91 -9.71 57.70
CA PRO A 248 18.09 -8.30 57.38
C PRO A 248 18.49 -7.43 58.59
N MET A 249 18.34 -7.92 59.83
CA MET A 249 18.76 -7.19 61.03
C MET A 249 20.28 -7.32 61.27
N VAL A 250 20.90 -8.40 60.80
CA VAL A 250 22.34 -8.66 61.00
C VAL A 250 23.20 -7.93 59.96
N LEU A 251 22.65 -7.61 58.78
CA LEU A 251 23.37 -6.89 57.71
C LEU A 251 23.24 -5.36 57.79
N CYS A 252 22.46 -4.83 58.74
CA CYS A 252 22.21 -3.38 58.84
C CYS A 252 23.24 -2.65 59.74
N GLN A 253 24.12 -3.37 60.45
CA GLN A 253 25.15 -2.75 61.29
C GLN A 253 26.41 -2.31 60.52
N ASP A 254 26.59 -2.73 59.26
CA ASP A 254 27.79 -2.40 58.47
C ASP A 254 27.54 -1.33 57.39
N TYR A 255 26.30 -0.83 57.24
CA TYR A 255 25.97 0.11 56.15
C TYR A 255 26.20 1.59 56.50
N GLU A 256 26.28 1.94 57.79
CA GLU A 256 26.50 3.34 58.23
C GLU A 256 27.97 3.79 58.13
N ASP A 257 28.93 2.86 58.09
CA ASP A 257 30.38 3.18 57.98
C ASP A 257 30.87 3.36 56.53
N LEU A 258 30.04 3.09 55.52
CA LEU A 258 30.45 3.09 54.09
C LEU A 258 30.00 4.32 53.29
N LEU A 259 29.23 5.25 53.90
CA LEU A 259 28.71 6.43 53.20
C LEU A 259 29.57 7.71 53.39
N GLU A 260 30.70 7.64 54.08
CA GLU A 260 31.59 8.79 54.31
C GLU A 260 32.77 8.91 53.32
N THR A 261 32.92 7.97 52.36
CA THR A 261 34.00 8.04 51.37
C THR A 261 33.54 7.71 49.95
N ALA A 262 32.91 8.66 49.27
CA ALA A 262 32.84 8.64 47.81
C ALA A 262 32.99 10.08 47.24
N PRO A 263 33.89 10.32 46.27
CA PRO A 263 34.26 11.67 45.84
C PRO A 263 33.24 12.25 44.86
N SER A 264 33.05 13.56 44.96
CA SER A 264 32.36 14.42 44.01
C SER A 264 33.16 14.50 42.70
N ASP A 265 32.80 13.71 41.69
CA ASP A 265 33.03 14.03 40.27
C ASP A 265 32.57 12.86 39.39
N ALA A 266 31.28 12.85 39.03
CA ALA A 266 30.79 12.23 37.81
C ALA A 266 29.29 12.52 37.72
N PHE A 267 28.90 13.62 37.07
CA PHE A 267 27.67 13.76 36.27
C PHE A 267 27.62 15.21 35.77
N GLN A 268 28.45 15.49 34.75
CA GLN A 268 28.15 16.53 33.78
C GLN A 268 27.53 15.87 32.55
N TYR A 269 26.57 16.58 31.97
CA TYR A 269 26.04 16.45 30.61
C TYR A 269 24.71 15.69 30.42
N TYR A 270 23.59 16.38 30.66
CA TYR A 270 22.37 16.26 29.85
C TYR A 270 21.68 17.63 29.73
N ASP A 271 21.35 17.98 28.48
CA ASP A 271 20.84 19.27 28.00
C ASP A 271 19.29 19.36 28.14
N GLU A 272 18.80 20.57 28.35
CA GLU A 272 17.53 20.90 29.05
C GLU A 272 16.40 21.37 28.10
N SER A 273 16.37 20.93 26.83
CA SER A 273 15.46 21.52 25.83
C SER A 273 14.34 20.62 25.27
N GLU A 274 14.23 19.34 25.65
CA GLU A 274 13.19 18.44 25.08
C GLU A 274 12.00 18.13 26.00
N MET A 275 12.00 18.60 27.25
CA MET A 275 10.93 18.26 28.20
C MET A 275 9.70 19.19 28.15
N ASN A 276 9.80 20.34 27.47
CA ASN A 276 8.71 21.35 27.42
C ASN A 276 7.76 21.21 26.22
N ALA A 277 7.95 20.22 25.33
CA ALA A 277 7.03 20.00 24.19
C ALA A 277 5.99 18.90 24.43
N MET A 278 6.15 18.08 25.48
CA MET A 278 5.28 16.92 25.74
C MET A 278 4.10 17.20 26.70
N MET A 279 4.01 18.41 27.26
CA MET A 279 3.00 18.80 28.26
C MET A 279 1.88 19.73 27.74
N SER A 280 1.67 19.85 26.42
CA SER A 280 0.65 20.78 25.87
C SER A 280 -0.38 20.18 24.90
N ALA A 281 -0.56 18.86 24.82
CA ALA A 281 -1.56 18.26 23.91
C ALA A 281 -2.51 17.23 24.55
N ILE A 282 -2.59 17.16 25.88
CA ILE A 282 -3.61 16.36 26.60
C ILE A 282 -4.33 17.24 27.63
N GLY A 283 -4.86 18.37 27.15
CA GLY A 283 -5.57 19.34 27.98
C GLY A 283 -6.27 20.40 27.15
N GLY A 284 -7.28 19.96 26.38
CA GLY A 284 -8.18 20.80 25.59
C GLY A 284 -9.27 19.96 24.97
#